data_AF-A0A4Y8R4L1-F1
#
_entry.id   AF-A0A4Y8R4L1-F1
#
_cell.length_a   1.000
_cell.length_b   1.000
_cell.length_c   1.000
_cell.angle_alpha   90.00
_cell.angle_beta   90.00
_cell.angle_gamma   90.00
#
_symmetry.space_group_name_H-M   'P 1'
#
loop_
_entity.id
_entity.type
_entity.pdbx_description
1 polymer ?
#
loop_
_entity_poly.entity_id
_entity_poly.type
_entity_poly.pdbx_seq_one_letter_code
_entity_poly.pdbx_strand_id
1 'polypeptide(L)'
;MGAGGARADEVKKKGGPSADKKPNVFARIALFVRQVVAELRKVVTPTRSELITYTTVVLVFVVVVMAFVTVLDLGIGQAVRWVFG
;
A
#
# COMPACT_ATOMS: atom_id res chain seq x y z
N MET A 1 37.12 -63.91 17.43
CA MET A 1 37.82 -63.34 16.26
C MET A 1 36.85 -62.44 15.49
N GLY A 2 37.25 -61.20 15.17
CA GLY A 2 36.61 -60.29 14.20
C GLY A 2 35.46 -59.45 14.78
N ALA A 3 35.66 -58.18 15.15
CA ALA A 3 35.69 -56.99 14.27
C ALA A 3 34.32 -56.73 13.63
N GLY A 4 33.57 -55.65 13.87
CA GLY A 4 33.96 -54.26 14.10
C GLY A 4 33.48 -53.44 12.88
N GLY A 5 32.54 -52.50 13.08
CA GLY A 5 32.38 -51.36 12.16
C GLY A 5 30.99 -51.03 11.61
N ALA A 6 30.41 -49.97 12.18
CA ALA A 6 29.78 -48.83 11.49
C ALA A 6 28.40 -48.97 10.79
N ARG A 7 27.39 -48.40 11.47
CA ARG A 7 26.43 -47.33 11.03
C ARG A 7 25.36 -47.29 12.13
N ALA A 8 25.42 -46.46 13.17
CA ALA A 8 25.50 -45.00 13.19
C ALA A 8 24.45 -44.33 12.28
N ASP A 9 23.21 -44.81 12.36
CA ASP A 9 22.02 -44.01 12.07
C ASP A 9 21.13 -44.07 13.31
N GLU A 10 20.41 -42.99 13.56
CA GLU A 10 19.52 -42.77 14.71
C GLU A 10 20.16 -42.23 16.00
N VAL A 11 20.87 -41.11 15.88
CA VAL A 11 20.81 -40.08 16.93
C VAL A 11 20.57 -38.72 16.30
N LYS A 12 19.28 -38.35 16.16
CA LYS A 12 18.89 -36.93 16.26
C LYS A 12 17.62 -36.78 17.07
N LYS A 13 17.78 -36.99 18.38
CA LYS A 13 16.88 -36.42 19.38
C LYS A 13 17.28 -34.95 19.61
N LYS A 14 16.50 -34.04 19.05
CA LYS A 14 16.21 -32.70 19.59
C LYS A 14 14.69 -32.57 19.38
N GLY A 15 13.81 -32.79 20.34
CA GLY A 15 13.81 -32.33 21.72
C GLY A 15 12.45 -31.64 21.89
N GLY A 16 11.52 -32.29 22.60
CA GLY A 16 10.28 -31.62 23.05
C GLY A 16 10.59 -30.58 24.14
N PRO A 17 9.63 -29.72 24.57
CA PRO A 17 8.29 -30.17 24.96
C PRO A 17 7.10 -29.31 24.50
N SER A 18 5.93 -29.95 24.62
CA SER A 18 4.56 -29.47 24.64
C SER A 18 4.33 -27.98 24.88
N ALA A 19 3.40 -27.41 24.14
CA ALA A 19 2.57 -26.35 24.67
C ALA A 19 1.19 -26.37 24.00
N ASP A 20 0.24 -27.02 24.66
CA ASP A 20 -1.15 -26.57 24.72
C ASP A 20 -1.19 -25.13 25.24
N LYS A 21 -0.71 -24.17 24.44
CA LYS A 21 -0.92 -22.75 24.68
C LYS A 21 -2.20 -22.42 23.94
N LYS A 22 -3.27 -22.27 24.72
CA LYS A 22 -4.52 -21.58 24.34
C LYS A 22 -4.19 -20.56 23.24
N PRO A 23 -4.87 -20.56 22.08
CA PRO A 23 -4.45 -19.79 20.91
C PRO A 23 -4.10 -18.36 21.34
N ASN A 24 -2.80 -18.07 21.37
CA ASN A 24 -2.26 -16.82 21.91
C ASN A 24 -2.93 -15.66 21.16
N VAL A 25 -3.34 -14.60 21.86
CA VAL A 25 -3.93 -13.40 21.25
C VAL A 25 -3.05 -12.87 20.11
N PHE A 26 -1.73 -12.97 20.25
CA PHE A 26 -0.74 -12.67 19.22
C PHE A 26 -0.86 -13.52 17.95
N ALA A 27 -1.19 -14.81 18.07
CA ALA A 27 -1.42 -15.69 16.91
C ALA A 27 -2.70 -15.31 16.16
N ARG A 28 -3.74 -14.86 16.89
CA ARG A 28 -4.99 -14.34 16.29
C ARG A 28 -4.74 -13.04 15.53
N ILE A 29 -3.96 -12.13 16.11
CA ILE A 29 -3.56 -10.87 15.46
C ILE A 29 -2.71 -11.15 14.21
N ALA A 30 -1.75 -12.08 14.27
CA ALA A 30 -0.93 -12.45 13.13
C ALA A 30 -1.76 -13.06 11.98
N LEU A 31 -2.77 -13.87 12.29
CA LEU A 31 -3.71 -14.40 11.30
C LEU A 31 -4.57 -13.30 10.67
N PHE A 32 -5.08 -12.37 11.49
CA PHE A 32 -5.85 -11.22 11.02
C PHE A 32 -5.03 -10.34 10.06
N VAL A 33 -3.79 -9.99 10.42
CA VAL A 33 -2.91 -9.21 9.55
C VAL A 33 -2.62 -9.95 8.24
N ARG A 34 -2.39 -11.27 8.28
CA ARG A 34 -2.24 -12.08 7.06
C ARG A 34 -3.49 -12.07 6.18
N GLN A 35 -4.69 -12.09 6.77
CA GLN A 35 -5.95 -11.98 6.04
C GLN A 35 -6.12 -10.60 5.40
N VAL A 36 -5.85 -9.51 6.14
CA VAL A 36 -5.92 -8.14 5.61
C VAL A 36 -4.96 -7.95 4.44
N VAL A 37 -3.70 -8.41 4.55
CA VAL A 37 -2.73 -8.33 3.45
C VAL A 37 -3.18 -9.16 2.24
N ALA A 38 -3.80 -10.32 2.45
CA ALA A 38 -4.35 -11.12 1.37
C ALA A 38 -5.53 -10.43 0.66
N GLU A 39 -6.36 -9.70 1.40
CA GLU A 39 -7.48 -8.92 0.86
C GLU A 39 -7.00 -7.64 0.16
N LEU A 40 -6.00 -6.96 0.72
CA LEU A 40 -5.38 -5.78 0.10
C LEU A 40 -4.68 -6.12 -1.21
N ARG A 41 -4.16 -7.35 -1.38
CA ARG A 41 -3.65 -7.83 -2.68
C ARG A 41 -4.73 -8.03 -3.73
N LYS A 42 -6.00 -8.13 -3.34
CA LYS A 42 -7.15 -8.16 -4.26
C LYS A 42 -7.58 -6.78 -4.73
N VAL A 43 -7.09 -5.73 -4.05
CA VAL A 43 -7.26 -4.37 -4.55
C VAL A 43 -6.37 -4.25 -5.78
N VAL A 44 -7.04 -4.14 -6.92
CA VAL A 44 -6.39 -3.94 -8.22
C VAL A 44 -5.46 -2.73 -8.11
N THR A 45 -4.16 -2.98 -8.17
CA THR A 45 -3.18 -1.89 -8.16
C THR A 45 -3.21 -1.23 -9.52
N PRO A 46 -3.52 0.07 -9.60
CA PRO A 46 -3.72 0.74 -10.87
C PRO A 46 -2.45 0.67 -11.72
N THR A 47 -2.63 0.55 -13.03
CA THR A 47 -1.51 0.60 -13.98
C THR A 47 -0.90 2.01 -14.01
N ARG A 48 0.39 2.13 -14.33
CA ARG A 48 1.03 3.46 -14.44
C ARG A 48 0.31 4.38 -15.43
N SER A 49 -0.28 3.81 -16.48
CA SER A 49 -1.11 4.53 -17.45
C SER A 49 -2.35 5.16 -16.81
N GLU A 50 -3.09 4.44 -15.97
CA GLU A 50 -4.26 4.98 -15.28
C GLU A 50 -3.88 6.14 -14.36
N LEU A 51 -2.79 5.99 -13.61
CA LEU A 51 -2.28 7.05 -12.74
C LEU A 51 -1.94 8.33 -13.51
N ILE A 52 -1.29 8.19 -14.67
CA ILE A 52 -0.98 9.32 -15.54
C ILE A 52 -2.27 9.94 -16.07
N THR A 53 -3.22 9.15 -16.56
CA THR A 53 -4.51 9.68 -17.03
C THR A 53 -5.23 10.47 -15.94
N TYR A 54 -5.35 9.93 -14.72
CA TYR A 54 -6.03 10.62 -13.62
C TYR A 54 -5.32 11.90 -13.22
N THR A 55 -3.98 11.89 -13.13
CA THR A 55 -3.22 13.11 -12.81
C THR A 55 -3.28 14.15 -13.94
N THR A 56 -3.24 13.73 -15.20
CA THR A 56 -3.40 14.63 -16.36
C THR A 56 -4.77 15.29 -16.38
N VAL A 57 -5.86 14.55 -16.15
CA VAL A 57 -7.21 15.14 -16.10
C VAL A 57 -7.29 16.23 -15.02
N VAL A 58 -6.72 15.97 -13.83
CA VAL A 58 -6.68 16.97 -12.76
C VAL A 58 -5.86 18.19 -13.17
N LEU A 59 -4.69 18.01 -13.77
CA LEU A 59 -3.85 19.13 -14.24
C LEU A 59 -4.58 19.99 -15.27
N VAL A 60 -5.23 19.38 -16.26
CA VAL A 60 -6.01 20.10 -17.26
C VAL A 60 -7.15 20.88 -16.61
N PHE A 61 -7.87 20.26 -15.67
CA PHE A 61 -8.96 20.92 -14.95
C PHE A 61 -8.46 22.13 -14.15
N VAL A 62 -7.36 22.00 -13.42
CA VAL A 62 -6.77 23.10 -12.65
C VAL A 62 -6.34 24.24 -13.59
N VAL A 63 -5.72 23.95 -14.74
CA VAL A 63 -5.33 24.97 -15.72
C VAL A 63 -6.55 25.74 -16.24
N VAL A 64 -7.66 25.05 -16.52
CA VAL A 64 -8.90 25.71 -16.96
C VAL A 64 -9.44 26.66 -15.88
N VAL A 65 -9.46 26.22 -14.61
CA VAL A 65 -9.90 27.08 -13.50
C VAL A 65 -8.97 28.28 -13.33
N MET A 66 -7.65 28.09 -13.40
CA MET A 66 -6.70 29.20 -13.35
C MET A 66 -6.93 30.21 -14.48
N ALA A 67 -7.15 29.74 -15.71
CA ALA A 67 -7.43 30.61 -16.84
C ALA A 67 -8.73 31.40 -16.65
N PHE A 68 -9.80 30.74 -16.18
CA PHE A 68 -11.07 31.39 -15.89
C PHE A 68 -10.93 32.47 -14.80
N VAL A 69 -10.28 32.15 -13.68
CA VAL A 69 -10.03 33.11 -12.59
C VAL A 69 -9.18 34.27 -13.11
N THR A 70 -8.14 34.00 -13.90
CA THR A 70 -7.30 35.06 -14.49
C THR A 70 -8.13 36.02 -15.36
N VAL A 71 -9.03 35.49 -16.19
CA VAL A 71 -9.92 36.34 -17.02
C VAL A 71 -10.82 37.20 -16.15
N LEU A 72 -11.39 36.63 -15.10
CA LEU A 72 -12.23 37.39 -14.16
C LEU A 72 -11.43 38.45 -13.42
N ASP A 73 -10.23 38.13 -12.92
CA ASP A 73 -9.36 39.04 -12.20
C ASP A 73 -8.98 40.25 -13.07
N LEU A 74 -8.62 39.99 -14.34
CA LEU A 74 -8.32 41.03 -15.31
C LEU A 74 -9.56 41.84 -15.70
N GLY A 75 -10.69 41.18 -15.92
CA GLY A 75 -11.94 41.81 -16.31
C GLY A 75 -12.48 42.74 -15.22
N ILE A 76 -12.54 42.24 -13.98
CA ILE A 76 -12.96 43.03 -12.81
C ILE A 76 -11.93 44.14 -12.54
N GLY A 77 -10.63 43.84 -12.58
CA GLY A 77 -9.58 44.85 -12.38
C GLY A 77 -9.62 45.97 -13.42
N GLN A 78 -10.02 45.68 -14.67
CA GLN A 78 -10.24 46.71 -15.69
C GLN A 78 -11.53 47.49 -15.43
N ALA A 79 -12.62 46.82 -15.05
CA ALA A 79 -13.88 47.48 -14.73
C ALA A 79 -13.74 48.44 -13.53
N VAL A 80 -13.06 48.02 -12.47
CA VAL A 80 -12.79 48.85 -11.28
C VAL A 80 -11.97 50.09 -11.67
N ARG A 81 -10.92 49.92 -12.49
CA ARG A 81 -10.14 51.05 -13.00
C ARG A 81 -10.96 52.03 -13.83
N TRP A 82 -12.01 51.55 -14.50
CA TRP A 82 -12.88 52.40 -15.32
C TRP A 82 -13.95 53.14 -14.49
N VAL A 83 -14.39 52.53 -13.38
CA VAL A 83 -15.43 53.10 -12.50
C VAL A 83 -14.84 54.05 -11.45
N PHE A 84 -13.66 53.73 -10.91
CA PHE A 84 -13.04 54.46 -9.80
C PHE A 84 -11.74 55.20 -10.18
N GLY A 85 -11.33 55.12 -11.46
CA GLY A 85 -10.16 55.80 -12.01
C GLY A 85 -10.55 57.05 -12.78
#